data_AF-A0A5M8AA91-F1
#
_entry.id   AF-A0A5M8AA91-F1
#
_cell.length_a   1.000
_cell.length_b   1.000
_cell.length_c   1.000
_cell.angle_alpha   90.00
_cell.angle_beta   90.00
_cell.angle_gamma   90.00
#
_symmetry.space_group_name_H-M   'P 1'
#
loop_
_entity.id
_entity.type
_entity.pdbx_description
1 polymer ?
#
loop_
_entity_poly.entity_id
_entity_poly.type
_entity_poly.pdbx_seq_one_letter_code
_entity_poly.pdbx_strand_id
1 'polypeptide(L)'
;MIKSELHEFLTSTFDLVVDPVERGNGRTYFLKRVDWRPGSTTRVLRVESSDETVRHIRLCVSSDNNNSVFAIHPLRLSSLVKVVGDEIGRLHEREGASG
;
A
#
# COMPACT_ATOMS: atom_id res chain seq x y z
N MET A 1 -8.01 -6.84 12.45
CA MET A 1 -8.53 -5.85 11.50
C MET A 1 -9.01 -6.60 10.29
N ILE A 2 -10.23 -6.31 9.85
CA ILE A 2 -10.83 -6.95 8.69
C ILE A 2 -10.44 -6.21 7.40
N LYS A 3 -10.51 -6.91 6.26
CA LYS A 3 -10.11 -6.38 4.95
C LYS A 3 -10.90 -5.14 4.55
N SER A 4 -12.20 -5.11 4.83
CA SER A 4 -13.07 -3.97 4.51
C SER A 4 -12.71 -2.72 5.32
N GLU A 5 -12.48 -2.87 6.62
CA GLU A 5 -12.06 -1.79 7.52
C GLU A 5 -10.72 -1.19 7.08
N LEU A 6 -9.74 -2.04 6.75
CA LEU A 6 -8.47 -1.56 6.21
C LEU A 6 -8.66 -0.86 4.87
N HIS A 7 -9.52 -1.41 4.00
CA HIS A 7 -9.78 -0.83 2.70
C HIS A 7 -10.37 0.57 2.83
N GLU A 8 -11.42 0.74 3.63
CA GLU A 8 -12.06 2.03 3.90
C GLU A 8 -11.07 3.02 4.52
N PHE A 9 -10.26 2.57 5.49
CA PHE A 9 -9.24 3.41 6.10
C PHE A 9 -8.22 3.92 5.07
N LEU A 10 -7.69 3.04 4.22
CA LEU A 10 -6.69 3.39 3.21
C LEU A 10 -7.26 4.30 2.11
N THR A 11 -8.49 4.07 1.67
CA THR A 11 -9.11 4.90 0.64
C THR A 11 -9.54 6.26 1.17
N SER A 12 -10.08 6.33 2.40
CA SER A 12 -10.57 7.59 2.99
C SER A 12 -9.45 8.49 3.54
N THR A 13 -8.39 7.91 4.08
CA THR A 13 -7.33 8.69 4.75
C THR A 13 -6.22 9.12 3.79
N PHE A 14 -5.95 8.31 2.77
CA PHE A 14 -4.78 8.47 1.90
C PHE A 14 -5.12 8.57 0.41
N ASP A 15 -6.42 8.61 0.05
CA ASP A 15 -6.89 8.62 -1.33
C ASP A 15 -6.30 7.47 -2.18
N LEU A 16 -6.09 6.31 -1.53
CA LEU A 16 -5.56 5.15 -2.23
C LEU A 16 -6.65 4.47 -3.06
N VAL A 17 -6.27 4.07 -4.26
CA VAL A 17 -7.12 3.31 -5.18
C VAL A 17 -6.58 1.89 -5.34
N VAL A 18 -7.45 0.95 -5.66
CA VAL A 18 -7.07 -0.44 -5.96
C VAL A 18 -7.16 -0.69 -7.46
N ASP A 19 -6.39 -1.64 -7.96
CA ASP A 19 -6.56 -2.12 -9.33
C ASP A 19 -7.87 -2.93 -9.44
N PRO A 20 -8.86 -2.50 -10.24
CA PRO A 20 -10.13 -3.22 -10.38
C PRO A 20 -9.98 -4.59 -11.05
N VAL A 21 -8.85 -4.84 -11.71
CA VAL A 21 -8.56 -6.09 -12.41
C VAL A 21 -7.87 -7.13 -11.51
N GLU A 22 -7.32 -6.71 -10.36
CA GLU A 22 -6.64 -7.63 -9.44
C GLU A 22 -7.64 -8.63 -8.83
N ARG A 23 -7.32 -9.93 -8.95
CA ARG A 23 -8.14 -11.03 -8.44
C ARG A 23 -7.41 -11.81 -7.36
N GLY A 24 -8.18 -12.35 -6.43
CA GLY A 24 -7.71 -13.28 -5.39
C GLY A 24 -7.58 -12.63 -4.01
N ASN A 25 -6.69 -13.21 -3.21
CA ASN A 25 -6.57 -12.93 -1.78
C ASN A 25 -5.66 -11.72 -1.47
N GLY A 26 -5.09 -11.09 -2.51
CA GLY A 26 -4.28 -9.88 -2.41
C GLY A 26 -5.01 -8.65 -2.98
N ARG A 27 -4.67 -7.47 -2.46
CA ARG A 27 -4.99 -6.17 -3.07
C ARG A 27 -3.80 -5.24 -3.01
N THR A 28 -3.38 -4.71 -4.14
CA THR A 28 -2.41 -3.62 -4.25
C THR A 28 -3.14 -2.28 -4.27
N TYR A 29 -2.62 -1.35 -3.47
CA TYR A 29 -3.11 0.01 -3.34
C TYR A 29 -2.12 0.97 -3.99
N PHE A 30 -2.67 1.95 -4.70
CA PHE A 30 -1.97 2.94 -5.48
C PHE A 30 -2.38 4.34 -5.05
N LEU A 31 -1.45 5.27 -5.13
CA LEU A 31 -1.72 6.67 -4.86
C LEU A 31 -2.46 7.30 -6.05
N LYS A 32 -3.73 7.70 -5.84
CA LYS A 32 -4.61 8.43 -6.78
C LYS A 32 -4.97 7.74 -8.11
N ARG A 33 -4.04 7.03 -8.75
CA ARG A 33 -4.21 6.32 -10.03
C ARG A 33 -3.42 5.02 -10.02
N VAL A 34 -3.81 4.07 -10.86
CA VAL A 34 -3.10 2.80 -11.03
C VAL A 34 -1.99 2.97 -12.08
N ASP A 35 -0.72 2.98 -11.65
CA ASP A 35 0.44 2.86 -12.53
C ASP A 35 1.41 1.77 -12.03
N TRP A 36 1.59 0.74 -12.85
CA TRP A 36 2.46 -0.41 -12.59
C TRP A 36 3.89 -0.23 -13.10
N ARG A 37 4.18 0.79 -13.91
CA ARG A 37 5.48 0.95 -14.59
C ARG A 37 6.59 1.11 -13.56
N PRO A 38 7.67 0.31 -13.59
CA PRO A 38 8.71 0.38 -12.58
C PRO A 38 9.31 1.76 -12.38
N GLY A 39 9.39 2.60 -13.43
CA GLY A 39 9.91 3.97 -13.39
C GLY A 39 8.97 5.02 -12.78
N SER A 40 7.65 4.84 -12.91
CA SER A 40 6.60 5.81 -12.56
C SER A 40 5.50 5.20 -11.70
N THR A 41 5.80 4.10 -11.02
CA THR A 41 4.78 3.36 -10.29
C THR A 41 4.20 4.20 -9.17
N THR A 42 2.89 4.12 -9.02
CA THR A 42 2.16 4.75 -7.91
C THR A 42 1.81 3.74 -6.82
N ARG A 43 2.39 2.54 -6.85
CA ARG A 43 2.17 1.49 -5.86
C ARG A 43 2.65 1.93 -4.49
N VAL A 44 1.77 1.88 -3.50
CA VAL A 44 2.08 2.22 -2.11
C VAL A 44 2.30 0.95 -1.29
N LEU A 45 1.33 0.04 -1.34
CA LEU A 45 1.37 -1.19 -0.55
C LEU A 45 0.54 -2.31 -1.18
N ARG A 46 0.86 -3.55 -0.82
CA ARG A 46 0.08 -4.75 -1.11
C ARG A 46 -0.38 -5.38 0.18
N VAL A 47 -1.68 -5.62 0.29
CA VAL A 47 -2.32 -6.32 1.40
C VAL A 47 -2.62 -7.75 0.96
N GLU A 48 -2.14 -8.72 1.72
CA GLU A 48 -2.54 -10.12 1.58
C GLU A 48 -3.48 -10.46 2.73
N SER A 49 -4.63 -11.06 2.37
CA SER A 49 -5.69 -11.44 3.31
C SER A 49 -5.92 -12.95 3.23
N SER A 50 -6.35 -13.55 4.34
CA SER A 50 -6.94 -14.88 4.36
C SER A 50 -8.37 -14.70 4.80
N ASP A 51 -9.31 -15.07 3.94
CA ASP A 51 -10.72 -14.72 4.10
C ASP A 51 -10.87 -13.20 4.29
N GLU A 52 -11.56 -12.77 5.33
CA GLU A 52 -11.74 -11.36 5.68
C GLU A 52 -10.64 -10.79 6.57
N THR A 53 -9.62 -11.57 6.94
CA THR A 53 -8.57 -11.12 7.87
C THR A 53 -7.29 -10.77 7.13
N VAL A 54 -6.79 -9.55 7.37
CA VAL A 54 -5.50 -9.11 6.86
C VAL A 54 -4.38 -9.93 7.50
N ARG A 55 -3.50 -10.52 6.68
CA ARG A 55 -2.37 -11.34 7.11
C ARG A 55 -1.05 -10.61 6.99
N HIS A 56 -0.81 -9.98 5.84
CA HIS A 56 0.45 -9.30 5.55
C HIS A 56 0.20 -7.98 4.84
N ILE A 57 1.04 -6.99 5.13
CA ILE A 57 1.13 -5.75 4.36
C ILE A 57 2.57 -5.61 3.89
N ARG A 58 2.76 -5.46 2.59
CA ARG A 58 4.05 -5.20 1.96
C ARG A 58 4.05 -3.79 1.41
N LEU A 59 5.05 -3.00 1.78
CA LEU A 59 5.24 -1.65 1.24
C LEU A 59 5.98 -1.75 -0.09
N CYS A 60 5.57 -0.98 -1.10
CA CYS A 60 6.05 -1.21 -2.46
C CYS A 60 7.28 -0.37 -2.80
N VAL A 61 7.38 0.88 -2.35
CA VAL A 61 8.48 1.80 -2.67
C VAL A 61 9.69 1.51 -1.82
N SER A 62 9.51 1.29 -0.51
CA SER A 62 10.60 0.80 0.35
C SER A 62 11.04 -0.61 0.02
N SER A 63 10.32 -1.33 -0.86
CA SER A 63 10.67 -2.69 -1.25
C SER A 63 11.35 -2.80 -2.62
N ASP A 64 11.51 -1.71 -3.37
CA ASP A 64 12.34 -1.69 -4.59
C ASP A 64 13.82 -1.96 -4.25
N ASN A 65 14.23 -1.85 -2.97
CA ASN A 65 15.60 -2.14 -2.50
C ASN A 65 15.72 -3.23 -1.41
N ASN A 66 14.66 -3.65 -0.71
CA ASN A 66 14.73 -4.83 0.17
C ASN A 66 13.36 -5.31 0.67
N ASN A 67 13.25 -6.63 0.87
CA ASN A 67 12.08 -7.47 1.15
C ASN A 67 11.29 -7.11 2.45
N SER A 68 10.75 -5.89 2.54
CA SER A 68 10.05 -5.38 3.72
C SER A 68 8.60 -5.88 3.76
N VAL A 69 8.45 -7.15 4.14
CA VAL A 69 7.15 -7.68 4.58
C VAL A 69 6.90 -7.15 5.98
N PHE A 70 5.95 -6.23 6.12
CA PHE A 70 5.49 -5.84 7.45
C PHE A 70 4.59 -6.99 7.94
N ALA A 71 5.17 -7.85 8.78
CA ALA A 71 4.43 -8.87 9.51
C ALA A 71 3.70 -8.16 10.66
N ILE A 72 2.41 -7.88 10.47
CA ILE A 72 1.69 -7.08 11.44
C ILE A 72 0.81 -7.95 12.30
N HIS A 73 1.31 -8.28 13.49
CA HIS A 73 0.42 -8.60 14.59
C HIS A 73 0.93 -8.07 15.93
N PRO A 74 0.15 -7.26 16.66
CA PRO A 74 -1.12 -6.61 16.29
C PRO A 74 -0.93 -5.29 15.51
N LEU A 75 -1.80 -5.05 14.52
CA LEU A 75 -1.76 -3.84 13.67
C LEU A 75 -2.30 -2.64 14.43
N ARG A 76 -1.41 -1.74 14.83
CA ARG A 76 -1.79 -0.42 15.32
C ARG A 76 -1.99 0.50 14.13
N LEU A 77 -3.19 1.07 13.99
CA LEU A 77 -3.52 2.02 12.92
C LEU A 77 -2.55 3.20 12.90
N SER A 78 -2.08 3.68 14.06
CA SER A 78 -1.07 4.75 14.14
C SER A 78 0.26 4.39 13.48
N SER A 79 0.71 3.14 13.63
CA SER A 79 1.92 2.65 12.95
C SER A 79 1.68 2.55 11.44
N LEU A 80 0.49 2.12 11.03
CA LEU A 80 0.11 2.08 9.62
C LEU A 80 0.09 3.48 9.01
N VAL A 81 -0.47 4.48 9.71
CA VAL A 81 -0.49 5.88 9.25
C VAL A 81 0.91 6.36 8.92
N LYS A 82 1.83 6.19 9.87
CA LYS A 82 3.21 6.65 9.72
C LYS A 82 3.86 5.98 8.51
N VAL A 83 3.74 4.65 8.44
CA VAL A 83 4.39 3.84 7.40
C VAL A 83 3.84 4.14 5.99
N VAL A 84 2.52 4.29 5.86
CA VAL A 84 1.88 4.64 4.59
C VAL A 84 2.22 6.08 4.20
N GLY A 85 2.23 7.00 5.16
CA GLY A 85 2.66 8.39 4.94
C GLY A 85 4.11 8.47 4.46
N ASP A 86 5.03 7.72 5.07
CA ASP A 86 6.43 7.66 4.67
C ASP A 86 6.57 7.12 3.23
N GLU A 87 5.81 6.08 2.86
CA GLU A 87 5.80 5.54 1.49
C GLU A 87 5.27 6.54 0.45
N ILE A 88 4.18 7.25 0.77
CA ILE A 88 3.63 8.31 -0.09
C ILE A 88 4.63 9.46 -0.24
N GLY A 89 5.33 9.84 0.85
CA GLY A 89 6.40 10.82 0.80
C GLY A 89 7.49 10.45 -0.20
N ARG A 90 7.97 9.19 -0.15
CA ARG A 90 8.97 8.67 -1.11
C ARG A 90 8.46 8.64 -2.55
N LEU A 91 7.17 8.34 -2.78
CA LEU A 91 6.58 8.45 -4.12
C LEU A 91 6.67 9.87 -4.67
N HIS A 92 6.30 10.86 -3.85
CA HIS A 92 6.37 12.26 -4.27
C HIS A 92 7.80 12.71 -4.53
N GLU A 93 8.77 12.32 -3.70
CA GLU A 93 10.19 12.60 -3.94
C GLU A 93 10.67 12.03 -5.28
N ARG A 94 10.24 10.82 -5.61
CA ARG A 94 10.58 10.14 -6.87
C ARG A 94 9.94 10.79 -8.09
N GLU A 95 8.66 11.17 -8.00
CA GLU A 95 7.98 11.90 -9.08
C GLU A 95 8.61 13.29 -9.29
N GLY A 96 9.00 13.98 -8.21
CA GLY A 96 9.69 15.27 -8.27
C GLY A 96 11.13 15.20 -8.78
N ALA A 97 11.85 14.10 -8.53
CA ALA A 97 13.21 13.89 -9.02
C ALA A 97 13.30 13.49 -10.51
N SER A 98 12.17 13.20 -11.15
CA SER A 98 12.07 12.81 -12.57
C SER A 98 11.67 13.96 -13.50
N GLY A 99 11.58 15.19 -12.97
CA GLY A 99 11.18 16.41 -13.69
C GLY A 99 12.33 17.33 -14.07
#